data_AF-A0A2H0VK38-F1
#
_entry.id   AF-A0A2H0VK38-F1
#
_cell.length_a   1.000
_cell.length_b   1.000
_cell.length_c   1.000
_cell.angle_alpha   90.00
_cell.angle_beta   90.00
_cell.angle_gamma   90.00
#
_symmetry.space_group_name_H-M   'P 1'
#
loop_
_entity.id
_entity.type
_entity.pdbx_description
1 polymer ?
#
loop_
_entity_poly.entity_id
_entity_poly.type
_entity_poly.pdbx_seq_one_letter_code
_entity_poly.pdbx_strand_id
1 'polypeptide(L)'
;MHIPQGAGTFKQLNHFLLKYMYTDNWEREGNENYVPVSFEQYDQIFKLLGMQVLFQRSSTIPYLKEKWSNDFRFSEAELESFMSTGIIVAKK
;
A
#
# COMPACT_ATOMS: atom_id res chain seq x y z
N MET A 1 3.81 14.04 -13.46
CA MET A 1 2.80 13.06 -13.93
C MET A 1 1.52 13.40 -13.19
N HIS A 2 0.40 13.70 -13.87
CA HIS A 2 -0.85 14.04 -13.17
C HIS A 2 -1.68 12.76 -12.98
N ILE A 3 -1.86 12.31 -11.74
CA ILE A 3 -2.66 11.13 -11.43
C ILE A 3 -4.13 11.56 -11.28
N PRO A 4 -5.07 11.04 -12.09
CA PRO A 4 -6.47 11.38 -11.96
C PRO A 4 -7.04 10.91 -10.60
N GLN A 5 -7.89 11.77 -10.03
CA GLN A 5 -8.47 11.59 -8.70
C GLN A 5 -9.61 10.56 -8.74
N GLY A 6 -9.28 9.30 -8.45
CA GLY A 6 -10.24 8.21 -8.25
C GLY A 6 -9.71 7.17 -7.27
N ALA A 7 -10.56 6.61 -6.40
CA ALA A 7 -10.14 5.64 -5.37
C ALA A 7 -9.58 4.33 -5.97
N GLY A 8 -10.07 3.91 -7.15
CA GLY A 8 -9.56 2.73 -7.86
C GLY A 8 -8.15 2.92 -8.43
N THR A 9 -7.82 4.14 -8.83
CA THR A 9 -6.53 4.50 -9.44
C THR A 9 -5.36 4.47 -8.45
N PHE A 10 -5.57 4.87 -7.19
CA PHE A 10 -4.50 4.86 -6.18
C PHE A 10 -4.09 3.44 -5.77
N LYS A 11 -5.04 2.52 -5.61
CA LYS A 11 -4.74 1.12 -5.28
C LYS A 11 -3.93 0.46 -6.41
N GLN A 12 -4.36 0.64 -7.66
CA GLN A 12 -3.67 0.09 -8.82
C GLN A 12 -2.28 0.68 -9.01
N LEU A 13 -2.14 2.00 -8.85
CA LEU A 13 -0.86 2.67 -8.91
C LEU A 13 0.08 2.19 -7.80
N ASN A 14 -0.39 2.14 -6.56
CA ASN A 14 0.41 1.67 -5.43
C ASN A 14 0.84 0.20 -5.62
N HIS A 15 -0.04 -0.65 -6.15
CA HIS A 15 0.30 -2.03 -6.51
C HIS A 15 1.38 -2.11 -7.59
N PHE A 16 1.33 -1.25 -8.60
CA PHE A 16 2.39 -1.13 -9.61
C PHE A 16 3.71 -0.64 -9.00
N LEU A 17 3.67 0.42 -8.18
CA LEU A 17 4.86 1.03 -7.55
C LEU A 17 5.60 0.06 -6.61
N LEU A 18 4.90 -0.92 -6.03
CA LEU A 18 5.53 -1.97 -5.23
C LEU A 18 6.28 -3.01 -6.05
N LYS A 19 6.01 -3.09 -7.37
CA LYS A 19 6.44 -4.20 -8.22
C LYS A 19 7.34 -3.85 -9.38
N TYR A 20 7.29 -2.61 -9.88
CA TYR A 20 8.01 -2.21 -11.09
C TYR A 20 9.53 -2.46 -11.02
N MET A 21 10.09 -2.60 -9.81
CA MET A 21 11.50 -2.89 -9.57
C MET A 21 11.89 -4.33 -9.90
N TYR A 22 10.95 -5.28 -9.91
CA TYR A 22 11.21 -6.70 -10.14
C TYR A 22 11.13 -7.05 -11.63
N THR A 23 12.06 -6.51 -12.41
CA THR A 23 12.08 -6.70 -13.88
C THR A 23 12.29 -8.16 -14.27
N ASP A 24 13.17 -8.87 -13.56
CA ASP A 24 13.58 -10.23 -13.93
C ASP A 24 12.52 -11.30 -13.59
N ASN A 25 11.63 -10.99 -12.63
CA ASN A 25 10.56 -11.88 -12.18
C ASN A 25 9.17 -11.33 -12.54
N TRP A 26 9.08 -10.44 -13.54
CA TRP A 26 7.88 -9.68 -13.82
C TRP A 26 6.64 -10.55 -14.07
N GLU A 27 6.78 -11.68 -14.79
CA GLU A 27 5.66 -12.59 -15.04
C GLU A 27 5.07 -13.16 -13.75
N ARG A 28 5.90 -13.47 -12.76
CA ARG A 28 5.42 -13.92 -11.45
C ARG A 28 4.82 -12.75 -10.67
N GLU A 29 5.60 -11.69 -10.51
CA GLU A 29 5.22 -10.56 -9.66
C GLU A 29 3.95 -9.86 -10.15
N GLY A 30 3.76 -9.72 -11.46
CA GLY A 30 2.56 -9.13 -12.04
C GLY A 30 1.26 -9.85 -11.66
N ASN A 31 1.33 -11.18 -11.47
CA ASN A 31 0.18 -12.02 -11.11
C ASN A 31 -0.11 -12.06 -9.60
N GLU A 32 0.84 -11.67 -8.74
CA GLU A 32 0.60 -11.63 -7.30
C GLU A 32 -0.34 -10.47 -6.91
N ASN A 33 -1.01 -10.56 -5.75
CA ASN A 33 -1.81 -9.46 -5.22
C ASN A 33 -1.22 -8.96 -3.90
N TYR A 34 -0.44 -7.88 -3.96
CA TYR A 34 0.29 -7.33 -2.81
C TYR A 34 -0.58 -6.49 -1.87
N VAL A 35 -1.79 -6.12 -2.32
CA VAL A 35 -2.75 -5.35 -1.51
C VAL A 35 -4.13 -6.02 -1.57
N PRO A 36 -4.23 -7.31 -1.15
CA PRO A 36 -5.45 -8.10 -1.32
C PRO A 36 -6.53 -7.71 -0.32
N VAL A 37 -6.15 -7.19 0.85
CA VAL A 37 -7.02 -6.91 1.98
C VAL A 37 -6.81 -5.47 2.44
N SER A 38 -7.89 -4.70 2.58
CA SER A 38 -7.86 -3.34 3.13
C SER A 38 -7.92 -3.35 4.66
N PHE A 39 -7.59 -2.22 5.30
CA PHE A 39 -7.70 -2.11 6.76
C PHE A 39 -9.14 -2.32 7.25
N GLU A 40 -10.13 -1.81 6.51
CA GLU A 40 -11.54 -1.98 6.83
C GLU A 40 -11.95 -3.45 6.84
N GLN A 41 -11.36 -4.26 5.95
CA GLN A 41 -11.59 -5.71 5.94
C GLN A 41 -10.93 -6.38 7.15
N TYR A 42 -9.73 -5.94 7.56
CA TYR A 42 -9.11 -6.42 8.81
C TYR A 42 -9.95 -6.05 10.05
N ASP A 43 -10.50 -4.84 10.12
CA ASP A 43 -11.36 -4.41 11.21
C ASP A 43 -12.62 -5.28 11.32
N GLN A 44 -13.23 -5.62 10.18
CA GLN A 44 -14.37 -6.54 10.15
C GLN A 44 -13.99 -7.93 10.66
N ILE A 45 -12.85 -8.47 10.23
CA ILE A 45 -12.34 -9.77 10.70
C ILE A 45 -12.10 -9.74 12.20
N PHE A 46 -11.42 -8.72 12.73
CA PHE A 46 -11.15 -8.59 14.16
C PHE A 46 -12.44 -8.47 14.97
N LYS A 47 -13.41 -7.68 14.51
CA LYS A 47 -14.72 -7.57 15.16
C LYS A 47 -15.44 -8.92 15.22
N LEU A 48 -15.43 -9.71 14.14
CA LEU A 48 -16.03 -11.04 14.10
C LEU A 48 -15.35 -12.01 15.07
N LEU A 49 -14.04 -11.84 15.28
CA LEU A 49 -13.25 -12.64 16.23
C LEU A 49 -13.38 -12.16 17.69
N GLY A 50 -14.19 -11.11 17.94
CA GLY A 50 -14.32 -10.50 19.26
C GLY A 50 -13.06 -9.78 19.72
N MET A 51 -12.21 -9.34 18.78
CA MET A 51 -10.96 -8.64 19.06
C MET A 51 -11.16 -7.12 18.99
N GLN A 52 -10.39 -6.41 19.81
CA GLN A 52 -10.27 -4.95 19.79
C GLN A 52 -8.97 -4.54 19.12
N VAL A 53 -9.06 -3.64 18.13
CA VAL A 53 -7.90 -2.98 17.54
C VAL A 53 -7.35 -1.97 18.55
N LEU A 54 -6.06 -2.11 18.87
CA LEU A 54 -5.35 -1.23 19.81
C LEU A 54 -4.48 -0.20 19.09
N PHE A 55 -3.99 -0.56 17.90
CA PHE A 55 -3.13 0.28 17.10
C PHE A 55 -3.30 -0.04 15.62
N GLN A 56 -3.33 1.00 14.80
CA GLN A 56 -3.31 0.89 13.36
C GLN A 56 -2.51 2.05 12.78
N ARG A 57 -1.61 1.73 11.86
CA ARG A 57 -0.85 2.72 11.10
C ARG A 57 -0.55 2.19 9.72
N SER A 58 -0.57 3.08 8.75
CA SER A 58 0.03 2.86 7.44
C SER A 58 1.06 3.94 7.13
N SER A 59 2.03 3.57 6.29
CA SER A 59 3.02 4.51 5.79
C SER A 59 3.73 3.96 4.55
N THR A 60 4.35 4.85 3.78
CA THR A 60 5.40 4.50 2.84
C THR A 60 6.75 4.56 3.55
N ILE A 61 7.54 3.48 3.48
CA ILE A 61 8.86 3.43 4.11
C ILE A 61 9.86 4.38 3.43
N PRO A 62 10.87 4.91 4.15
CA PRO A 62 11.77 5.93 3.63
C PRO A 62 12.43 5.56 2.29
N TYR A 63 12.92 4.32 2.17
CA TYR A 63 13.54 3.82 0.94
C TYR A 63 12.63 3.97 -0.28
N LEU A 64 11.35 3.60 -0.15
CA LEU A 64 10.41 3.69 -1.27
C LEU A 64 10.00 5.13 -1.56
N LYS A 65 9.90 5.99 -0.55
CA LYS A 65 9.67 7.43 -0.77
C LYS A 65 10.79 8.04 -1.63
N GLU A 66 12.05 7.78 -1.26
CA GLU A 66 13.21 8.27 -2.00
C GLU A 66 13.24 7.70 -3.41
N LYS A 67 13.06 6.38 -3.54
CA LYS A 67 13.11 5.70 -4.82
C LYS A 67 12.03 6.20 -5.78
N TRP A 68 10.77 6.24 -5.34
CA TRP A 68 9.67 6.68 -6.19
C TRP A 68 9.75 8.17 -6.53
N SER A 69 10.28 9.00 -5.63
CA SER A 69 10.59 10.41 -5.94
C SER A 69 11.66 10.52 -7.04
N ASN A 70 12.73 9.74 -6.95
CA ASN A 70 13.80 9.76 -7.94
C ASN A 70 13.35 9.23 -9.31
N ASP A 71 12.62 8.12 -9.33
CA ASP A 71 12.22 7.42 -10.55
C ASP A 71 11.06 8.13 -11.28
N PHE A 72 10.10 8.71 -10.54
CA PHE A 72 8.86 9.26 -11.11
C PHE A 72 8.60 10.75 -10.82
N ARG A 73 9.45 11.40 -10.02
CA ARG A 73 9.33 12.81 -9.63
C ARG A 73 8.03 13.15 -8.89
N PHE A 74 7.54 12.23 -8.06
CA PHE A 74 6.40 12.49 -7.19
C PHE A 74 6.72 13.57 -6.15
N SER A 75 5.72 14.41 -5.89
CA SER A 75 5.71 15.36 -4.78
C SER A 75 5.53 14.66 -3.43
N GLU A 76 5.87 15.35 -2.35
CA GLU A 76 5.68 14.83 -1.00
C GLU A 76 4.22 14.50 -0.70
N ALA A 77 3.28 15.34 -1.13
CA ALA A 77 1.85 15.11 -0.98
C ALA A 77 1.34 13.85 -1.71
N GLU A 78 1.89 13.55 -2.89
CA GLU A 78 1.58 12.31 -3.61
C GLU A 78 2.15 11.08 -2.87
N LEU A 79 3.37 11.18 -2.38
CA LEU A 79 4.03 10.09 -1.64
C LEU A 79 3.34 9.77 -0.31
N GLU A 80 2.70 10.75 0.33
CA GLU A 80 1.87 10.53 1.53
C GLU A 80 0.58 9.76 1.24
N SER A 81 0.11 9.79 -0.01
CA SER A 81 -1.09 9.06 -0.45
C SER A 81 -0.81 7.60 -0.82
N PHE A 82 0.46 7.22 -0.98
CA PHE A 82 0.89 5.85 -1.25
C PHE A 82 1.13 5.07 0.04
N MET A 83 1.04 3.75 -0.02
CA MET A 83 1.17 2.89 1.16
C MET A 83 2.00 1.64 0.85
N SER A 84 3.17 1.51 1.46
CA SER A 84 3.97 0.28 1.35
C SER A 84 3.79 -0.67 2.52
N THR A 85 3.38 -0.15 3.67
CA THR A 85 3.43 -0.90 4.92
C THR A 85 2.26 -0.53 5.79
N GLY A 86 1.57 -1.56 6.28
CA GLY A 86 0.52 -1.46 7.30
C GLY A 86 0.91 -2.24 8.54
N ILE A 87 0.66 -1.66 9.71
CA ILE A 87 0.83 -2.31 11.01
C ILE A 87 -0.51 -2.23 11.72
N ILE A 88 -1.04 -3.39 12.14
CA ILE A 88 -2.25 -3.48 12.95
C ILE A 88 -1.93 -4.34 14.16
N VAL A 89 -2.35 -3.90 15.34
CA VAL A 89 -2.26 -4.65 16.59
C VAL A 89 -3.66 -4.78 17.14
N ALA A 90 -4.11 -6.02 17.31
CA ALA A 90 -5.41 -6.35 17.87
C ALA A 90 -5.25 -7.33 19.03
N LYS A 91 -6.14 -7.22 20.01
CA LYS A 91 -6.18 -8.07 21.21
C LYS A 91 -7.55 -8.70 21.37
N LYS A 92 -7.60 -9.96 21.82
CA LYS A 92 -8.84 -10.65 22.20
C LYS A 92 -9.28 -10.29 23.61
#